data_AF-A0A2N3EBN5-F1
#
_entry.id   AF-A0A2N3EBN5-F1
#
_cell.length_a   1.000
_cell.length_b   1.000
_cell.length_c   1.000
_cell.angle_alpha   90.00
_cell.angle_beta   90.00
_cell.angle_gamma   90.00
#
_symmetry.space_group_name_H-M   'P 1'
#
loop_
_entity.id
_entity.type
_entity.pdbx_description
1 polymer ?
#
loop_
_entity_poly.entity_id
_entity_poly.type
_entity_poly.pdbx_seq_one_letter_code
_entity_poly.pdbx_strand_id
1 'polypeptide(L)' 'MGQVKVSLNDRTYTVACGDGEEDHVRELAAYMNKHMTALAQEVGQVGDARLLL' A
#
# COMPACT_ATOMS: atom_id res chain seq x y z
N MET A 1 -17.68 -13.25 -8.96
CA MET A 1 -16.27 -12.82 -8.94
C MET A 1 -16.26 -11.33 -8.67
N GLY A 2 -15.71 -10.95 -7.51
CA GLY A 2 -15.62 -9.57 -7.06
C GLY A 2 -14.29 -8.91 -7.45
N GLN A 3 -14.27 -7.59 -7.41
CA GLN A 3 -13.03 -6.82 -7.48
C GLN A 3 -13.10 -5.64 -6.54
N VAL A 4 -11.99 -5.34 -5.87
CA VAL A 4 -11.87 -4.18 -4.99
C VAL A 4 -10.76 -3.27 -5.47
N LYS A 5 -11.03 -1.97 -5.43
CA LYS A 5 -10.01 -0.93 -5.63
C LYS A 5 -9.43 -0.57 -4.28
N VAL A 6 -8.11 -0.67 -4.15
CA VAL A 6 -7.37 -0.35 -2.93
C VAL A 6 -6.25 0.63 -3.26
N SER A 7 -5.91 1.50 -2.31
CA SER A 7 -4.84 2.48 -2.47
C SER A 7 -3.72 2.16 -1.48
N LEU A 8 -2.51 2.00 -2.00
CA LEU A 8 -1.28 1.69 -1.26
C LEU A 8 -0.20 2.69 -1.65
N ASN A 9 0.31 3.48 -0.70
CA ASN A 9 1.41 4.43 -0.92
C ASN A 9 1.19 5.32 -2.18
N ASP A 10 0.06 6.04 -2.19
CA ASP A 10 -0.41 6.91 -3.29
C ASP A 10 -0.70 6.21 -4.65
N ARG A 11 -0.63 4.88 -4.70
CA ARG A 11 -0.90 4.09 -5.91
C ARG A 11 -2.19 3.30 -5.77
N THR A 12 -3.03 3.33 -6.79
CA THR A 12 -4.30 2.58 -6.80
C THR A 12 -4.13 1.25 -7.53
N TYR A 13 -4.57 0.16 -6.90
CA TYR A 13 -4.54 -1.20 -7.41
C TYR A 13 -5.96 -1.77 -7.48
N THR A 14 -6.22 -2.57 -8.49
CA THR A 14 -7.45 -3.38 -8.57
C THR A 14 -7.09 -4.81 -8.25
N VAL A 15 -7.68 -5.35 -7.19
CA VAL A 15 -7.44 -6.70 -6.70
C VAL A 15 -8.69 -7.53 -6.97
N ALA A 16 -8.52 -8.65 -7.67
CA ALA A 16 -9.58 -9.63 -7.86
C ALA A 16 -9.75 -10.47 -6.58
N CYS A 17 -10.98 -10.74 -6.18
CA CYS A 17 -11.30 -11.50 -4.98
C CYS A 17 -12.52 -12.41 -5.20
N GLY A 18 -12.70 -13.40 -4.34
CA GLY A 18 -13.92 -14.19 -4.30
C GLY A 18 -15.12 -13.33 -3.88
N ASP A 19 -16.32 -13.82 -4.19
CA ASP A 19 -17.57 -13.18 -3.75
C ASP A 19 -17.66 -13.29 -2.21
N GLY A 20 -17.76 -12.15 -1.51
CA GLY A 20 -17.80 -12.07 -0.05
C GLY A 20 -16.44 -11.84 0.63
N GLU A 21 -15.34 -11.81 -0.13
CA GLU A 21 -14.00 -11.54 0.39
C GLU A 21 -13.60 -10.06 0.30
N GLU A 22 -14.46 -9.20 -0.25
CA GLU A 22 -14.16 -7.78 -0.50
C GLU A 22 -13.72 -7.05 0.77
N ASP A 23 -14.39 -7.27 1.89
CA ASP A 23 -14.08 -6.63 3.17
C ASP A 23 -12.73 -7.09 3.73
N HIS A 24 -12.43 -8.39 3.60
CA HIS A 24 -11.15 -8.93 4.05
C HIS A 24 -9.98 -8.37 3.24
N VAL A 25 -10.13 -8.27 1.91
CA VAL A 25 -9.11 -7.67 1.04
C VAL A 25 -8.93 -6.18 1.31
N ARG A 26 -10.02 -5.45 1.61
CA ARG A 26 -9.94 -4.04 2.03
C ARG A 26 -9.18 -3.87 3.34
N GLU A 27 -9.44 -4.72 4.33
CA GLU A 27 -8.75 -4.68 5.61
C GLU A 27 -7.25 -4.98 5.46
N LEU A 28 -6.92 -6.02 4.69
CA LEU A 28 -5.52 -6.36 4.38
C LEU A 28 -4.80 -5.21 3.68
N ALA A 29 -5.44 -4.58 2.71
CA ALA A 29 -4.85 -3.44 2.01
C ALA A 29 -4.64 -2.23 2.94
N ALA A 30 -5.57 -1.95 3.85
CA ALA A 30 -5.42 -0.89 4.85
C ALA A 30 -4.25 -1.16 5.81
N TYR A 31 -4.07 -2.42 6.22
CA TYR A 31 -2.92 -2.85 7.02
C TYR A 31 -1.61 -2.65 6.25
N MET A 32 -1.53 -3.12 5.01
CA MET A 32 -0.33 -2.94 4.16
C MET A 32 0.01 -1.47 3.96
N ASN A 33 -0.99 -0.61 3.72
CA ASN A 33 -0.76 0.83 3.56
C ASN A 33 -0.13 1.44 4.81
N LYS A 34 -0.63 1.10 6.01
CA LYS A 34 -0.04 1.56 7.28
C LYS A 34 1.42 1.11 7.42
N HIS A 35 1.73 -0.14 7.08
CA HIS A 35 3.10 -0.66 7.10
C HIS A 35 4.01 0.07 6.11
N MET A 36 3.53 0.34 4.89
CA MET A 36 4.30 1.09 3.90
C MET A 36 4.55 2.53 4.35
N THR A 37 3.56 3.20 4.94
CA THR A 37 3.72 4.56 5.48
C THR A 37 4.72 4.59 6.63
N ALA A 38 4.62 3.64 7.58
CA ALA A 38 5.58 3.53 8.69
C ALA A 38 6.99 3.27 8.17
N LEU A 39 7.17 2.33 7.24
CA LEU A 39 8.47 2.05 6.64
C LEU A 39 9.03 3.26 5.89
N ALA A 40 8.20 4.00 5.15
CA ALA A 40 8.62 5.22 4.46
C ALA A 40 9.04 6.33 5.43
N GLN A 41 8.45 6.38 6.63
CA GLN A 41 8.87 7.29 7.70
C GLN A 41 10.18 6.84 8.35
N GLU A 42 10.36 5.54 8.59
CA GLU A 42 11.55 4.98 9.25
C GLU A 42 12.79 5.03 8.35
N VAL A 43 12.64 4.72 7.07
CA VAL A 43 13.76 4.71 6.10
C VAL A 43 14.07 6.14 5.62
N GLY A 44 13.16 7.10 5.84
CA GLY A 44 13.15 8.38 5.14
C GLY A 44 12.78 8.18 3.67
N GLN A 45 12.27 9.22 3.00
CA GLN A 45 12.17 9.18 1.53
C GLN A 45 13.57 8.88 0.99
N VAL A 46 13.75 7.72 0.36
CA VAL A 46 14.97 7.37 -0.36
C VAL A 46 15.09 8.38 -1.50
N GLY A 47 15.74 9.50 -1.19
CA GLY A 47 15.58 10.72 -1.97
C GLY A 47 16.47 11.84 -1.46
N ASP A 48 17.60 11.54 -0.82
CA ASP A 48 18.70 12.51 -0.72
C ASP A 48 20.01 11.77 -0.42
N ALA A 49 20.39 10.83 -1.30
CA ALA A 49 21.81 10.54 -1.49
C ALA A 49 22.44 11.72 -2.26
N ARG A 50 22.44 12.91 -1.66
CA ARG A 50 23.33 14.00 -2.06
C ARG A 50 24.74 13.57 -1.66
N LEU A 51 25.39 12.83 -2.55
CA LEU A 51 26.83 12.78 -2.64
C LEU A 51 27.31 14.17 -3.06
N LEU A 52 27.59 15.01 -2.05
CA LEU A 52 28.46 16.17 -2.19
C LEU A 52 29.83 15.77 -1.63
N LEU A 53 30.71 15.31 -2.51
CA LEU A 53 32.17 15.31 -2.32
C LEU A 53 32.83 15.68 -3.64
#